data_AF-A0A0R2DJI0-F1
#
_entry.id   AF-A0A0R2DJI0-F1
#
_cell.length_a   1.000
_cell.length_b   1.000
_cell.length_c   1.000
_cell.angle_alpha   90.00
_cell.angle_beta   90.00
_cell.angle_gamma   90.00
#
_symmetry.space_group_name_H-M   'P 1'
#
loop_
_entity.id
_entity.type
_entity.pdbx_description
1 polymer ?
#
loop_
_entity_poly.entity_id
_entity_poly.type
_entity_poly.pdbx_seq_one_letter_code
_entity_poly.pdbx_strand_id
1 'polypeptide(L)' 'MATAYVDQKLLLDTKMSDAFDWSTSDIPVRDALWDYFMDHNNKNTLETESKMRPFMDCEDSKIKEFIESHLK' A
#
# COMPACT_ATOMS: atom_id res chain seq x y z
N MET A 1 -27.11 -7.07 -0.71
CA MET A 1 -26.32 -6.36 -1.72
C MET A 1 -24.87 -6.79 -1.57
N ALA A 2 -24.49 -7.94 -2.14
CA ALA A 2 -23.10 -8.38 -2.17
C ALA A 2 -22.55 -8.04 -3.55
N THR A 3 -22.14 -6.79 -3.74
CA THR A 3 -21.29 -6.44 -4.87
C THR A 3 -19.94 -7.05 -4.57
N ALA A 4 -19.68 -8.19 -5.22
CA ALA A 4 -18.41 -8.89 -5.21
C ALA A 4 -17.29 -7.88 -5.38
N TYR A 5 -16.41 -7.82 -4.38
CA TYR A 5 -15.06 -7.25 -4.49
C TYR A 5 -14.50 -7.71 -5.82
N VAL A 6 -14.40 -6.79 -6.77
CA VAL A 6 -13.77 -7.04 -8.05
C VAL A 6 -12.39 -7.61 -7.74
N ASP A 7 -12.14 -8.80 -8.25
CA ASP A 7 -10.86 -9.53 -8.23
C ASP A 7 -9.85 -8.77 -9.11
N GLN A 8 -9.64 -7.49 -8.82
CA GLN A 8 -8.47 -6.77 -9.27
C GLN A 8 -7.37 -7.24 -8.35
N LYS A 9 -6.44 -7.99 -8.90
CA LYS A 9 -5.11 -8.19 -8.34
C LYS A 9 -4.45 -6.81 -8.23
N LEU A 10 -4.87 -6.03 -7.23
CA LEU A 10 -4.42 -4.66 -6.97
C LEU A 10 -2.94 -4.73 -6.63
N LEU A 11 -2.14 -3.77 -7.11
CA LEU A 11 -0.72 -3.66 -6.75
C LEU A 11 -0.51 -3.77 -5.23
N LEU A 12 -1.45 -3.23 -4.46
CA LEU A 12 -1.51 -3.31 -3.00
C LEU A 12 -1.42 -4.74 -2.43
N ASP A 13 -1.96 -5.74 -3.12
CA ASP A 13 -1.91 -7.15 -2.70
C ASP A 13 -0.70 -7.91 -3.25
N THR A 14 0.08 -7.27 -4.12
CA THR A 14 1.33 -7.85 -4.63
C THR A 14 2.42 -7.72 -3.56
N LYS A 15 3.32 -8.71 -3.47
CA LYS A 15 4.47 -8.61 -2.58
C LYS A 15 5.37 -7.44 -3.01
N MET A 16 5.98 -6.77 -2.04
CA MET A 16 6.93 -5.71 -2.32
C MET A 16 8.10 -6.21 -3.19
N SER A 17 8.61 -7.41 -2.93
CA SER A 17 9.66 -8.05 -3.75
C SER A 17 9.24 -8.40 -5.17
N ASP A 18 7.95 -8.66 -5.40
CA ASP A 18 7.40 -8.92 -6.74
C ASP A 18 7.08 -7.61 -7.50
N ALA A 19 6.77 -6.54 -6.76
CA ALA A 19 6.39 -5.25 -7.31
C ALA A 19 7.57 -4.28 -7.53
N PHE A 20 8.65 -4.42 -6.74
CA PHE A 20 9.80 -3.54 -6.70
C PHE A 20 11.12 -4.32 -6.64
N ASP A 21 11.96 -4.17 -7.65
CA ASP A 21 13.23 -4.92 -7.78
C ASP A 21 14.24 -4.66 -6.64
N TRP A 22 14.13 -3.51 -5.96
CA TRP A 22 15.00 -3.14 -4.85
C TRP A 22 14.55 -3.72 -3.51
N SER A 23 13.29 -4.16 -3.41
CA SER A 23 12.75 -4.70 -2.17
C SER A 23 12.95 -6.20 -2.09
N THR A 24 13.32 -6.69 -0.92
CA THR A 24 13.35 -8.14 -0.61
C THR A 24 12.22 -8.54 0.32
N SER A 25 11.30 -7.61 0.62
CA SER A 25 10.23 -7.85 1.57
C SER A 25 9.12 -8.71 0.96
N ASP A 26 8.77 -9.79 1.67
CA ASP A 26 7.66 -10.68 1.34
C ASP A 26 6.29 -10.11 1.72
N ILE A 27 6.25 -8.96 2.40
CA ILE A 27 4.99 -8.33 2.79
C ILE A 27 4.30 -7.70 1.58
N PRO A 28 2.96 -7.66 1.55
CA PRO A 28 2.22 -6.94 0.53
C PRO A 28 2.55 -5.44 0.53
N VAL A 29 2.45 -4.82 -0.64
CA VAL A 29 2.61 -3.36 -0.79
C VAL A 29 1.69 -2.57 0.15
N ARG A 30 0.46 -3.06 0.36
CA ARG A 30 -0.51 -2.50 1.31
C ARG A 30 0.04 -2.40 2.72
N ASP A 31 0.65 -3.48 3.20
CA ASP A 31 1.17 -3.57 4.57
C ASP A 31 2.42 -2.70 4.72
N ALA A 32 3.28 -2.66 3.70
CA ALA A 32 4.43 -1.76 3.69
C ALA A 32 4.01 -0.28 3.80
N LEU A 33 2.99 0.15 3.05
CA LEU A 33 2.43 1.49 3.16
C LEU A 33 1.81 1.74 4.54
N TRP A 34 1.09 0.75 5.07
CA TRP A 34 0.49 0.84 6.39
C TRP A 34 1.55 1.06 7.47
N ASP A 35 2.62 0.27 7.47
CA ASP A 35 3.73 0.38 8.42
C ASP A 35 4.43 1.74 8.32
N TYR A 36 4.68 2.23 7.10
CA TYR A 36 5.22 3.59 6.89
C TYR A 36 4.35 4.67 7.54
N PHE A 37 3.03 4.62 7.32
CA PHE A 37 2.11 5.58 7.93
C PHE A 37 1.99 5.40 9.46
N MET A 38 2.08 4.17 9.96
CA MET A 38 2.09 3.91 11.40
C MET A 38 3.29 4.54 12.08
N ASP A 39 4.49 4.43 11.49
CA ASP A 39 5.69 5.06 12.05
C ASP A 39 5.61 6.58 11.98
N HIS A 40 5.06 7.14 10.89
CA HIS A 40 4.91 8.59 10.74
C HIS A 40 3.79 9.22 11.58
N ASN A 41 2.72 8.48 11.89
CA ASN A 41 1.56 9.00 12.62
C ASN A 41 1.54 8.56 14.10
N ASN A 42 2.70 8.22 14.67
CA ASN A 42 2.83 7.77 16.06
C ASN A 42 1.88 6.59 16.41
N LYS A 43 1.76 5.65 15.48
CA LYS A 43 0.91 4.45 15.55
C LYS A 43 -0.58 4.75 15.67
N ASN A 44 -1.02 5.91 15.20
CA ASN A 44 -2.44 6.25 15.12
C ASN A 44 -3.12 5.51 13.96
N THR A 45 -3.80 4.42 14.29
CA THR A 45 -4.50 3.57 13.31
C THR A 45 -5.62 4.30 12.56
N LEU A 46 -6.30 5.27 13.19
CA LEU A 46 -7.37 6.04 12.54
C LEU A 46 -6.82 6.96 11.44
N GLU A 47 -5.68 7.61 11.71
CA GLU A 47 -5.01 8.45 10.71
C GLU A 47 -4.41 7.60 9.59
N THR A 48 -3.79 6.48 9.94
CA THR A 48 -3.24 5.55 8.95
C THR A 48 -4.33 5.02 8.03
N GLU A 49 -5.49 4.59 8.56
CA GLU A 49 -6.62 4.15 7.74
C GLU A 49 -7.10 5.28 6.81
N SER A 50 -7.25 6.50 7.35
CA SER A 50 -7.67 7.65 6.54
C SER A 50 -6.68 7.99 5.42
N LYS A 51 -5.37 7.79 5.65
CA LYS A 51 -4.33 7.99 4.64
C LYS A 51 -4.27 6.84 3.63
N MET A 52 -4.61 5.62 4.03
CA MET A 52 -4.64 4.44 3.15
C MET A 52 -5.83 4.43 2.18
N ARG A 53 -7.00 4.93 2.59
CA ARG A 53 -8.20 5.02 1.73
C ARG A 53 -7.93 5.55 0.32
N PRO A 54 -7.30 6.72 0.12
CA PRO A 54 -7.04 7.22 -1.23
C PRO A 54 -6.13 6.32 -2.07
N PHE A 55 -5.26 5.50 -1.47
CA PHE A 55 -4.43 4.54 -2.21
C PHE A 55 -5.24 3.33 -2.71
N MET A 56 -6.38 3.02 -2.08
CA MET A 56 -7.27 1.93 -2.55
C MET A 56 -8.02 2.30 -3.82
N ASP A 57 -8.29 3.60 -4.02
CA ASP A 57 -9.01 4.12 -5.18
C ASP A 57 -8.10 4.78 -6.23
N CYS A 58 -6.78 4.89 -5.96
CA CYS A 58 -5.84 5.51 -6.91
C CYS A 58 -5.21 4.51 -7.87
N GLU A 59 -4.64 5.03 -8.96
CA GLU A 59 -3.92 4.23 -9.94
C GLU A 59 -2.61 3.67 -9.37
N ASP A 60 -2.27 2.44 -9.75
CA ASP A 60 -1.04 1.73 -9.36
C ASP A 60 0.23 2.56 -9.58
N SER A 61 0.27 3.40 -10.63
CA SER A 61 1.40 4.27 -10.93
C SER A 61 1.73 5.24 -9.80
N LYS A 62 0.70 5.88 -9.22
CA LYS A 62 0.87 6.81 -8.09
C LYS A 62 1.32 6.10 -6.83
N ILE A 63 0.83 4.89 -6.61
CA ILE A 63 1.24 4.03 -5.49
C ILE A 63 2.74 3.72 -5.63
N LYS A 64 3.19 3.29 -6.82
CA LYS A 64 4.61 3.01 -7.08
C LYS A 64 5.49 4.23 -6.88
N GLU A 65 5.11 5.38 -7.44
CA GLU A 65 5.87 6.62 -7.31
C GLU A 65 6.02 7.05 -5.85
N PHE A 66 4.95 6.92 -5.05
CA PHE A 66 5.01 7.19 -3.61
C PHE A 66 5.97 6.25 -2.89
N ILE A 67 5.89 4.95 -3.17
CA ILE A 67 6.73 3.93 -2.52
C ILE A 67 8.20 4.12 -2.91
N GLU A 68 8.51 4.36 -4.18
CA GLU A 68 9.87 4.63 -4.64
C GLU A 68 10.47 5.91 -4.05
N SER A 69 9.61 6.89 -3.70
CA SER A 69 10.04 8.16 -3.11
C SER A 69 10.20 8.10 -1.58
N HIS A 70 9.47 7.21 -0.91
CA HIS A 70 9.36 7.20 0.56
C HIS A 70 9.88 5.93 1.25
N LEU A 71 9.79 4.76 0.60
CA LEU A 71 10.15 3.47 1.18
C LEU A 71 11.46 2.86 0.62
N LYS A 72 12.04 3.46 -0.42
CA LYS A 72 13.33 3.05 -0.99
C LYS A 72 14.52 3.35 -0.07
#